data_AF-A0A4S1XBZ7-F1
#
_entry.id   AF-A0A4S1XBZ7-F1
#
_cell.length_a   1.000
_cell.length_b   1.000
_cell.length_c   1.000
_cell.angle_alpha   90.00
_cell.angle_beta   90.00
_cell.angle_gamma   90.00
#
_symmetry.space_group_name_H-M   'P 1'
#
loop_
_entity.id
_entity.type
_entity.pdbx_description
1 polymer ?
#
loop_
_entity_poly.entity_id
_entity_poly.type
_entity_poly.pdbx_seq_one_letter_code
_entity_poly.pdbx_strand_id
1 'polypeptide(L)'
;MNWAVAARLGTISGALALSACMMPYDGGYEPAPPPAYSDMESPDLYAFIDRADSLWEAIGDAPPDYAFAFDGAEPWAWELQDGQRIVVEETQDGIQSYYFSPEDRGPFLAVRPGMSFGFEGETVAVVYGPDGGALPREAGAAHLGEGAELYARGRALLRAMLQSQRREVDSQAWIDTGPIIWGSVALWDFGWQRHPGWGHHRDSVRDAGWRHRLTAERLRRQALAEQFRRWREGGFQGPPPGRFHRPGDGHGPGIGRPGRPDGPNGRPGTDRPHQPGQHGRPPGAQPGRPRQPDAGQPGSRPWRGGWRP
;
A
#
# COMPACT_ATOMS: atom_id res chain seq x y z
N MET A 1 19.55 -17.47 -72.76
CA MET A 1 19.94 -18.61 -71.89
C MET A 1 20.41 -18.06 -70.54
N ASN A 2 19.60 -18.38 -69.53
CA ASN A 2 19.83 -18.50 -68.08
C ASN A 2 20.67 -17.52 -67.24
N TRP A 3 19.92 -16.82 -66.37
CA TRP A 3 20.01 -16.73 -64.89
C TRP A 3 21.37 -16.52 -64.19
N ALA A 4 21.48 -15.45 -63.40
CA ALA A 4 21.46 -15.54 -61.93
C ALA A 4 21.52 -14.15 -61.25
N VAL A 5 20.55 -13.90 -60.37
CA VAL A 5 20.52 -12.80 -59.38
C VAL A 5 21.21 -13.29 -58.11
N ALA A 6 22.05 -12.45 -57.49
CA ALA A 6 22.48 -12.62 -56.11
C ALA A 6 22.52 -11.25 -55.41
N ALA A 7 21.54 -11.02 -54.54
CA ALA A 7 21.52 -9.94 -53.59
C ALA A 7 22.35 -10.34 -52.35
N ARG A 8 23.20 -9.44 -51.85
CA ARG A 8 23.77 -9.51 -50.49
C ARG A 8 23.52 -8.18 -49.79
N LEU A 9 22.69 -8.23 -48.75
CA LEU A 9 22.51 -7.21 -47.72
C LEU A 9 23.79 -7.14 -46.88
N GLY A 10 24.41 -5.96 -46.85
CA GLY A 10 25.50 -5.63 -45.93
C GLY A 10 24.93 -5.02 -44.65
N THR A 11 25.18 -5.69 -43.53
CA THR A 11 24.96 -5.20 -42.17
C THR A 11 25.95 -4.09 -41.84
N ILE A 12 25.45 -2.92 -41.44
CA ILE A 12 26.28 -1.83 -40.91
C ILE A 12 26.45 -2.07 -39.41
N SER A 13 27.66 -2.47 -39.02
CA SER A 13 28.14 -2.45 -37.65
C SER A 13 28.43 -1.00 -37.23
N GLY A 14 27.64 -0.47 -36.30
CA GLY A 14 27.93 0.80 -35.61
C GLY A 14 28.47 0.51 -34.22
N ALA A 15 29.79 0.54 -34.07
CA ALA A 15 30.45 0.55 -32.78
C ALA A 15 30.47 1.98 -32.23
N LEU A 16 29.83 2.21 -31.08
CA LEU A 16 30.09 3.38 -30.25
C LEU A 16 30.78 2.92 -28.97
N ALA A 17 32.10 3.13 -28.97
CA ALA A 17 32.94 3.03 -27.80
C ALA A 17 32.72 4.27 -26.93
N LEU A 18 32.20 4.07 -25.72
CA LEU A 18 32.36 5.02 -24.63
C LEU A 18 33.38 4.42 -23.66
N SER A 19 34.61 4.92 -23.75
CA SER A 19 35.65 4.71 -22.75
C SER A 19 35.25 5.44 -21.48
N ALA A 20 34.86 4.68 -20.44
CA ALA A 20 34.92 5.15 -19.07
C ALA A 20 36.20 4.60 -18.45
N CYS A 21 37.09 5.49 -18.01
CA CYS A 21 38.25 5.15 -17.19
C CYS A 21 37.76 4.66 -15.81
N MET A 22 37.50 3.35 -15.68
CA MET A 22 37.34 2.71 -14.38
C MET A 22 38.72 2.34 -13.83
N MET A 23 39.04 2.91 -12.68
CA MET A 23 40.18 2.53 -11.85
C MET A 23 40.09 1.03 -11.49
N PRO A 24 41.20 0.28 -11.46
CA PRO A 24 41.18 -1.11 -11.02
C PRO A 24 40.95 -1.15 -9.51
N TYR A 25 39.70 -1.33 -9.11
CA TYR A 25 39.40 -1.80 -7.76
C TYR A 25 39.68 -3.31 -7.73
N ASP A 26 40.80 -3.67 -7.11
CA ASP A 26 41.23 -5.06 -6.87
C ASP A 26 40.48 -5.65 -5.65
N GLY A 27 39.16 -5.52 -5.66
CA GLY A 27 38.25 -6.11 -4.69
C GLY A 27 37.33 -7.06 -5.44
N GLY A 28 37.51 -8.37 -5.26
CA GLY A 28 36.69 -9.38 -5.89
C GLY A 28 35.21 -9.14 -5.59
N TYR A 29 34.50 -8.56 -6.56
CA TYR A 29 33.06 -8.51 -6.56
C TYR A 29 32.59 -9.91 -6.95
N GLU A 30 32.34 -10.75 -5.95
CA GLU A 30 31.57 -11.96 -6.19
C GLU A 30 30.21 -11.49 -6.74
N PRO A 31 29.86 -11.81 -8.00
CA PRO A 31 28.60 -11.37 -8.57
C PRO A 31 27.49 -11.89 -7.67
N ALA A 32 26.52 -11.02 -7.35
CA ALA A 32 25.35 -11.42 -6.58
C ALA A 32 24.78 -12.71 -7.19
N PRO A 33 24.41 -13.71 -6.36
CA PRO A 33 23.90 -14.97 -6.88
C PRO A 33 22.75 -14.68 -7.86
N PRO A 34 22.72 -15.37 -9.01
CA PRO A 34 21.65 -15.17 -9.97
C PRO A 34 20.33 -15.45 -9.24
N PRO A 35 19.31 -14.60 -9.42
CA PRO A 35 18.07 -14.77 -8.69
C PRO A 35 17.46 -16.15 -8.98
N ALA A 36 17.08 -16.86 -7.91
CA ALA A 36 16.58 -18.23 -7.97
C ALA A 36 15.08 -18.23 -8.27
N TYR A 37 14.71 -18.09 -9.55
CA TYR A 37 13.32 -18.23 -9.97
C TYR A 37 13.05 -19.59 -10.61
N SER A 38 11.95 -20.22 -10.20
CA SER A 38 11.38 -21.43 -10.79
C SER A 38 10.17 -21.04 -11.65
N ASP A 39 10.01 -21.67 -12.82
CA ASP A 39 8.86 -21.47 -13.72
C ASP A 39 7.54 -22.03 -13.15
N MET A 40 7.62 -22.84 -12.10
CA MET A 40 6.48 -23.28 -11.31
C MET A 40 6.31 -22.36 -10.09
N GLU A 41 5.08 -21.94 -9.80
CA GLU A 41 4.69 -21.30 -8.53
C GLU A 41 5.11 -22.19 -7.36
N SER A 42 6.33 -22.01 -6.86
CA SER A 42 6.79 -22.69 -5.65
C SER A 42 6.21 -21.99 -4.43
N PRO A 43 5.69 -22.72 -3.42
CA PRO A 43 5.22 -22.12 -2.17
C PRO A 43 6.27 -21.21 -1.50
N ASP A 44 7.55 -21.51 -1.65
CA ASP A 44 8.63 -20.70 -1.06
C ASP A 44 8.70 -19.28 -1.64
N LEU A 45 8.25 -19.06 -2.88
CA LEU A 45 8.20 -17.73 -3.50
C LEU A 45 7.21 -16.79 -2.82
N TYR A 46 6.25 -17.32 -2.06
CA TYR A 46 5.21 -16.52 -1.41
C TYR A 46 5.54 -16.10 0.03
N ALA A 47 6.71 -16.47 0.54
CA ALA A 47 7.10 -16.18 1.92
C ALA A 47 7.09 -14.69 2.29
N PHE A 48 7.49 -13.80 1.37
CA PHE A 48 7.57 -12.36 1.65
C PHE A 48 6.18 -11.71 1.69
N ILE A 49 5.36 -11.97 0.67
CA ILE A 49 4.02 -11.38 0.57
C ILE A 49 3.05 -11.98 1.59
N ASP A 50 3.13 -13.29 1.87
CA ASP A 50 2.30 -13.92 2.91
C ASP A 50 2.65 -13.39 4.31
N ARG A 51 3.94 -13.20 4.58
CA ARG A 51 4.39 -12.55 5.82
C ARG A 51 3.83 -11.14 5.92
N ALA A 52 3.89 -10.32 4.86
CA ALA A 52 3.32 -8.97 4.88
C ALA A 52 1.79 -8.97 5.07
N ASP A 53 1.07 -9.87 4.40
CA ASP A 53 -0.36 -10.10 4.57
C ASP A 53 -0.72 -10.41 6.02
N SER A 54 0.01 -11.33 6.65
CA SER A 54 -0.22 -11.69 8.06
C SER A 54 0.00 -10.53 9.04
N LEU A 55 0.91 -9.58 8.72
CA LEU A 55 1.12 -8.38 9.52
C LEU A 55 -0.09 -7.45 9.41
N TRP A 56 -0.65 -7.28 8.21
CA TRP A 56 -1.87 -6.51 8.04
C TRP A 56 -3.10 -7.15 8.70
N GLU A 57 -3.22 -8.48 8.65
CA GLU A 57 -4.27 -9.19 9.41
C GLU A 57 -4.15 -8.99 10.93
N ALA A 58 -2.92 -8.84 11.43
CA ALA A 58 -2.68 -8.55 12.83
C ALA A 58 -3.01 -7.09 13.16
N ILE A 59 -2.73 -6.15 12.26
CA ILE A 59 -3.05 -4.72 12.45
C ILE A 59 -4.56 -4.47 12.35
N GLY A 60 -5.26 -5.11 11.40
CA GLY A 60 -6.67 -4.83 11.12
C GLY A 60 -6.90 -3.33 10.89
N ASP A 61 -8.01 -2.78 11.40
CA ASP A 61 -8.34 -1.35 11.24
C ASP A 61 -7.55 -0.41 12.18
N ALA A 62 -6.53 -0.91 12.88
CA ALA A 62 -5.81 -0.11 13.86
C ALA A 62 -5.00 1.01 13.17
N PRO A 63 -5.06 2.24 13.72
CA PRO A 63 -4.36 3.36 13.13
C PRO A 63 -2.84 3.23 13.33
N PRO A 64 -2.02 4.01 12.58
CA PRO A 64 -0.57 4.00 12.73
C PRO A 64 -0.13 4.45 14.13
N ASP A 65 1.03 3.96 14.57
CA ASP A 65 1.54 4.26 15.91
C ASP A 65 2.18 5.65 16.00
N TYR A 66 2.75 6.13 14.91
CA TYR A 66 3.36 7.45 14.79
C TYR A 66 3.61 7.83 13.34
N ALA A 67 3.92 9.11 13.15
CA ALA A 67 4.44 9.67 11.93
C ALA A 67 5.90 10.14 12.11
N PHE A 68 6.63 10.38 11.02
CA PHE A 68 7.98 10.95 11.08
C PHE A 68 8.29 11.77 9.82
N ALA A 69 9.25 12.69 9.90
CA ALA A 69 9.63 13.50 8.75
C ALA A 69 10.59 12.73 7.82
N PHE A 70 10.33 12.77 6.52
CA PHE A 70 11.22 12.22 5.50
C PHE A 70 11.00 12.91 4.15
N ASP A 71 12.06 13.44 3.53
CA ASP A 71 12.01 14.06 2.19
C ASP A 71 10.87 15.10 2.01
N GLY A 72 10.61 15.90 3.05
CA GLY A 72 9.54 16.91 3.01
C GLY A 72 8.12 16.35 3.08
N ALA A 73 7.97 15.05 3.32
CA ALA A 73 6.72 14.35 3.59
C ALA A 73 6.69 13.82 5.03
N GLU A 74 5.56 13.21 5.39
CA GLU A 74 5.32 12.65 6.72
C GLU A 74 4.84 11.19 6.67
N PRO A 75 5.72 10.21 6.35
CA PRO A 75 5.34 8.80 6.33
C PRO A 75 4.78 8.32 7.67
N TRP A 76 3.91 7.33 7.60
CA TRP A 76 3.28 6.71 8.76
C TRP A 76 3.90 5.35 9.05
N ALA A 77 3.99 5.01 10.33
CA ALA A 77 4.60 3.77 10.78
C ALA A 77 3.71 2.98 11.74
N TRP A 78 3.72 1.65 11.57
CA TRP A 78 3.26 0.68 12.55
C TRP A 78 4.48 -0.09 13.06
N GLU A 79 4.60 -0.20 14.38
CA GLU A 79 5.62 -1.00 15.07
C GLU A 79 4.89 -2.06 15.93
N LEU A 80 5.10 -3.33 15.58
CA LEU A 80 4.52 -4.46 16.28
C LEU A 80 5.35 -4.81 17.51
N GLN A 81 4.76 -5.56 18.45
CA GLN A 81 5.41 -5.96 19.70
C GLN A 81 6.68 -6.79 19.51
N ASP A 82 6.78 -7.57 18.43
CA ASP A 82 7.93 -8.39 18.09
C ASP A 82 9.00 -7.62 17.30
N GLY A 83 8.80 -6.31 17.08
CA GLY A 83 9.72 -5.42 16.39
C GLY A 83 9.54 -5.36 14.87
N GLN A 84 8.54 -6.05 14.30
CA GLN A 84 8.19 -5.88 12.88
C GLN A 84 7.70 -4.46 12.65
N ARG A 85 8.00 -3.91 11.48
CA ARG A 85 7.62 -2.53 11.15
C ARG A 85 7.02 -2.47 9.76
N ILE A 86 6.00 -1.64 9.63
CA ILE A 86 5.42 -1.26 8.34
C ILE A 86 5.53 0.26 8.23
N VAL A 87 6.07 0.75 7.13
CA VAL A 87 6.08 2.16 6.78
C VAL A 87 5.24 2.37 5.54
N VAL A 88 4.38 3.37 5.55
CA VAL A 88 3.55 3.77 4.42
C VAL A 88 3.85 5.21 4.05
N GLU A 89 4.05 5.45 2.75
CA GLU A 89 4.13 6.77 2.16
C GLU A 89 3.17 6.87 0.95
N GLU A 90 2.72 8.08 0.67
CA GLU A 90 2.02 8.47 -0.53
C GLU A 90 3.05 9.11 -1.46
N THR A 91 3.09 8.63 -2.69
CA THR A 91 3.96 9.14 -3.75
C THR A 91 3.10 9.69 -4.89
N GLN A 92 3.73 10.27 -5.90
CA GLN A 92 3.02 10.68 -7.13
C GLN A 92 2.31 9.52 -7.82
N ASP A 93 2.86 8.30 -7.68
CA ASP A 93 2.32 7.09 -8.29
C ASP A 93 1.21 6.45 -7.44
N GLY A 94 1.04 6.89 -6.19
CA GLY A 94 0.09 6.34 -5.21
C GLY A 94 0.78 5.85 -3.93
N ILE A 95 0.07 5.04 -3.16
CA ILE A 95 0.55 4.53 -1.87
C ILE A 95 1.65 3.48 -2.09
N GLN A 96 2.77 3.67 -1.39
CA GLN A 96 3.84 2.69 -1.27
C GLN A 96 3.96 2.21 0.17
N SER A 97 4.22 0.92 0.37
CA SER A 97 4.46 0.35 1.70
C SER A 97 5.73 -0.48 1.74
N TYR A 98 6.39 -0.46 2.90
CA TYR A 98 7.67 -1.12 3.14
C TYR A 98 7.60 -1.90 4.45
N TYR A 99 8.10 -3.13 4.43
CA TYR A 99 7.98 -4.07 5.54
C TYR A 99 9.35 -4.49 6.02
N PHE A 100 9.57 -4.44 7.33
CA PHE A 100 10.89 -4.63 7.93
C PHE A 100 10.82 -5.65 9.06
N SER A 101 11.81 -6.55 9.10
CA SER A 101 12.08 -7.34 10.31
C SER A 101 12.79 -6.47 11.36
N PRO A 102 12.80 -6.88 12.64
CA PRO A 102 13.38 -6.09 13.73
C PRO A 102 14.82 -5.66 13.50
N GLU A 103 15.62 -6.54 12.89
CA GLU A 103 17.08 -6.41 12.70
C GLU A 103 17.49 -6.11 11.25
N ASP A 104 16.53 -6.04 10.32
CA ASP A 104 16.87 -5.84 8.92
C ASP A 104 17.37 -4.41 8.68
N ARG A 105 18.36 -4.27 7.79
CA ARG A 105 18.90 -2.97 7.38
C ARG A 105 18.10 -2.31 6.27
N GLY A 106 17.07 -2.99 5.77
CA GLY A 106 16.20 -2.62 4.65
C GLY A 106 14.93 -3.46 4.64
N PRO A 107 14.01 -3.20 3.70
CA PRO A 107 12.75 -3.92 3.66
C PRO A 107 12.95 -5.37 3.22
N PHE A 108 12.17 -6.30 3.77
CA PHE A 108 12.02 -7.65 3.20
C PHE A 108 10.94 -7.67 2.10
N LEU A 109 10.04 -6.69 2.08
CA LEU A 109 9.05 -6.47 1.03
C LEU A 109 8.85 -4.97 0.81
N ALA A 110 8.78 -4.53 -0.44
CA ALA A 110 8.30 -3.21 -0.82
C ALA A 110 7.14 -3.35 -1.81
N VAL A 111 6.14 -2.49 -1.69
CA VAL A 111 4.90 -2.57 -2.43
C VAL A 111 4.61 -1.20 -3.01
N ARG A 112 4.22 -1.19 -4.28
CA ARG A 112 3.75 -0.01 -4.98
C ARG A 112 2.46 -0.37 -5.72
N PRO A 113 1.77 0.63 -6.29
CA PRO A 113 0.61 0.34 -7.13
C PRO A 113 1.02 -0.58 -8.30
N GLY A 114 0.37 -1.74 -8.36
CA GLY A 114 0.53 -2.73 -9.41
C GLY A 114 1.64 -3.78 -9.23
N MET A 115 2.55 -3.64 -8.26
CA MET A 115 3.67 -4.59 -8.07
C MET A 115 4.17 -4.63 -6.63
N SER A 116 4.74 -5.77 -6.25
CA SER A 116 5.48 -5.93 -4.99
C SER A 116 6.83 -6.61 -5.23
N PHE A 117 7.81 -6.33 -4.37
CA PHE A 117 9.18 -6.77 -4.51
C PHE A 117 9.65 -7.38 -3.19
N GLY A 118 9.88 -8.70 -3.17
CA GLY A 118 10.46 -9.42 -2.04
C GLY A 118 11.98 -9.41 -2.11
N PHE A 119 12.63 -9.25 -0.97
CA PHE A 119 14.08 -9.07 -0.89
C PHE A 119 14.75 -10.11 0.00
N GLU A 120 15.84 -10.67 -0.51
CA GLU A 120 16.81 -11.41 0.30
C GLU A 120 18.09 -10.56 0.42
N GLY A 121 18.32 -10.02 1.62
CA GLY A 121 19.33 -8.98 1.81
C GLY A 121 19.00 -7.72 1.01
N GLU A 122 19.90 -7.30 0.12
CA GLU A 122 19.72 -6.14 -0.78
C GLU A 122 19.26 -6.56 -2.19
N THR A 123 19.04 -7.86 -2.43
CA THR A 123 18.73 -8.40 -3.76
C THR A 123 17.23 -8.65 -3.89
N VAL A 124 16.66 -8.28 -5.04
CA VAL A 124 15.29 -8.65 -5.41
C VAL A 124 15.23 -10.17 -5.61
N ALA A 125 14.59 -10.86 -4.68
CA ALA A 125 14.41 -12.30 -4.70
C ALA A 125 13.14 -12.70 -5.47
N VAL A 126 12.10 -11.87 -5.40
CA VAL A 126 10.81 -12.12 -6.06
C VAL A 126 10.12 -10.83 -6.47
N VAL A 127 9.47 -10.84 -7.63
CA VAL A 127 8.58 -9.76 -8.08
C VAL A 127 7.18 -10.34 -8.17
N TYR A 128 6.21 -9.65 -7.59
CA TYR A 128 4.81 -10.02 -7.62
C TYR A 128 4.01 -9.03 -8.46
N GLY A 129 3.02 -9.54 -9.19
CA GLY A 129 2.06 -8.73 -9.93
C GLY A 129 1.02 -8.03 -9.04
N PRO A 130 0.04 -7.36 -9.64
CA PRO A 130 -0.97 -6.56 -8.92
C PRO A 130 -1.83 -7.36 -7.93
N ASP A 131 -1.99 -8.66 -8.17
CA ASP A 131 -2.77 -9.59 -7.36
C ASP A 131 -1.95 -10.37 -6.34
N GLY A 132 -0.65 -10.08 -6.27
CA GLY A 132 0.30 -10.79 -5.41
C GLY A 132 0.84 -12.08 -6.02
N GLY A 133 0.46 -12.43 -7.25
CA GLY A 133 1.03 -13.57 -7.97
C GLY A 133 2.50 -13.38 -8.29
N ALA A 134 3.34 -14.38 -8.02
CA ALA A 134 4.76 -14.33 -8.36
C ALA A 134 4.93 -14.29 -9.88
N LEU A 135 5.66 -13.29 -10.39
CA LEU A 135 5.92 -13.17 -11.83
C LEU A 135 6.93 -14.23 -12.29
N PRO A 136 6.79 -14.76 -13.53
CA PRO A 136 7.82 -15.58 -14.15
C PRO A 136 9.15 -14.83 -14.22
N ARG A 137 10.27 -15.57 -14.18
CA ARG A 137 11.63 -15.02 -14.12
C ARG A 137 11.89 -13.91 -15.14
N GLU A 138 11.56 -14.16 -16.41
CA GLU A 138 11.86 -13.21 -17.49
C GLU A 138 11.04 -11.93 -17.36
N ALA A 139 9.78 -12.03 -16.90
CA ALA A 139 8.94 -10.88 -16.63
C ALA A 139 9.46 -10.09 -15.42
N GLY A 140 9.79 -10.77 -14.32
CA GLY A 140 10.36 -10.13 -13.12
C GLY A 140 11.71 -9.48 -13.37
N ALA A 141 12.55 -10.05 -14.25
CA ALA A 141 13.88 -9.54 -14.58
C ALA A 141 13.84 -8.11 -15.14
N ALA A 142 12.77 -7.73 -15.84
CA ALA A 142 12.59 -6.38 -16.37
C ALA A 142 12.40 -5.31 -15.28
N HIS A 143 12.06 -5.72 -14.05
CA HIS A 143 11.74 -4.82 -12.93
C HIS A 143 12.82 -4.80 -11.83
N LEU A 144 13.96 -5.47 -12.01
CA LEU A 144 15.00 -5.55 -10.98
C LEU A 144 15.58 -4.18 -10.62
N GLY A 145 15.73 -3.28 -11.60
CA GLY A 145 16.20 -1.91 -11.36
C GLY A 145 15.24 -1.13 -10.47
N GLU A 146 13.94 -1.23 -10.75
CA GLU A 146 12.88 -0.63 -9.94
C GLU A 146 12.85 -1.20 -8.51
N GLY A 147 12.99 -2.53 -8.36
CA GLY A 147 13.09 -3.16 -7.06
C GLY A 147 14.30 -2.67 -6.24
N ALA A 148 15.45 -2.45 -6.89
CA ALA A 148 16.64 -1.91 -6.23
C ALA A 148 16.44 -0.46 -5.75
N GLU A 149 15.73 0.37 -6.52
CA GLU A 149 15.36 1.74 -6.13
C GLU A 149 14.43 1.73 -4.90
N LEU A 150 13.41 0.87 -4.91
CA LEU A 150 12.51 0.70 -3.77
C LEU A 150 13.23 0.19 -2.52
N TYR A 151 14.18 -0.73 -2.68
CA TYR A 151 15.01 -1.18 -1.57
C TYR A 151 15.80 -0.01 -0.96
N ALA A 152 16.48 0.77 -1.80
CA ALA A 152 17.25 1.94 -1.36
C ALA A 152 16.37 2.98 -0.66
N ARG A 153 15.16 3.22 -1.17
CA ARG A 153 14.17 4.12 -0.55
C ARG A 153 13.68 3.59 0.79
N GLY A 154 13.33 2.31 0.89
CA GLY A 154 12.96 1.65 2.13
C GLY A 154 14.07 1.73 3.20
N ARG A 155 15.34 1.58 2.81
CA ARG A 155 16.49 1.80 3.71
C ARG A 155 16.61 3.23 4.20
N ALA A 156 16.37 4.21 3.33
CA ALA A 156 16.38 5.62 3.71
C ALA A 156 15.25 5.93 4.69
N LEU A 157 14.04 5.44 4.43
CA LEU A 157 12.89 5.53 5.32
C LEU A 157 13.17 4.89 6.69
N LEU A 158 13.72 3.67 6.73
CA LEU A 158 14.05 3.00 7.99
C LEU A 158 15.06 3.82 8.81
N ARG A 159 16.11 4.34 8.18
CA ARG A 159 17.08 5.21 8.88
C ARG A 159 16.42 6.46 9.41
N ALA A 160 15.61 7.13 8.61
CA ALA A 160 14.90 8.34 9.03
C ALA A 160 13.93 8.06 10.18
N MET A 161 13.17 6.97 10.11
CA MET A 161 12.25 6.55 11.17
C MET A 161 12.97 6.30 12.51
N LEU A 162 14.16 5.68 12.47
CA LEU A 162 14.96 5.39 13.67
C LEU A 162 15.67 6.63 14.24
N GLN A 163 15.95 7.64 13.41
CA GLN A 163 16.69 8.85 13.81
C GLN A 163 15.80 10.06 14.10
N SER A 164 14.61 10.10 13.52
CA SER A 164 13.69 11.21 13.63
C SER A 164 12.90 11.17 14.93
N GLN A 165 12.43 12.35 15.36
CA GLN A 165 11.43 12.42 16.42
C GLN A 165 10.12 11.79 15.94
N ARG A 166 9.59 10.86 16.72
CA ARG A 166 8.26 10.30 16.50
C ARG A 166 7.22 11.41 16.69
N ARG A 167 6.40 11.65 15.68
CA ARG A 167 5.33 12.64 15.66
C ARG A 167 3.99 11.96 15.88
N GLU A 168 3.04 12.73 16.38
CA GLU A 168 1.65 12.28 16.44
C GLU A 168 1.08 12.27 15.02
N VAL A 169 0.16 11.34 14.77
CA VAL A 169 -0.53 11.22 13.49
C VAL A 169 -1.69 12.20 13.47
N ASP A 170 -1.87 12.92 12.36
CA ASP A 170 -3.07 13.72 12.15
C ASP A 170 -4.30 12.79 12.00
N SER A 171 -5.25 12.90 12.94
CA SER A 171 -6.43 12.03 12.96
C SER A 171 -7.30 12.19 11.72
N GLN A 172 -7.42 13.41 11.17
CA GLN A 172 -8.25 13.67 10.00
C GLN A 172 -7.59 13.10 8.75
N ALA A 173 -6.28 13.30 8.61
CA ALA A 173 -5.50 12.71 7.52
C ALA A 173 -5.61 11.19 7.55
N TRP A 174 -5.51 10.55 8.73
CA TRP A 174 -5.74 9.12 8.89
C TRP A 174 -7.16 8.70 8.47
N ILE A 175 -8.19 9.40 8.94
CA ILE A 175 -9.59 9.10 8.57
C ILE A 175 -9.78 9.16 7.05
N ASP A 176 -9.15 10.13 6.38
CA ASP A 176 -9.28 10.35 4.94
C ASP A 176 -8.45 9.35 4.11
N THR A 177 -7.27 8.94 4.61
CA THR A 177 -6.31 8.12 3.85
C THR A 177 -6.40 6.63 4.19
N GLY A 178 -6.81 6.27 5.40
CA GLY A 178 -6.94 4.89 5.85
C GLY A 178 -7.72 4.00 4.88
N PRO A 179 -8.91 4.40 4.38
CA PRO A 179 -9.64 3.63 3.39
C PRO A 179 -8.88 3.34 2.09
N ILE A 180 -7.97 4.23 1.67
CA ILE A 180 -7.13 4.07 0.46
C ILE A 180 -6.04 3.02 0.72
N ILE A 181 -5.42 3.06 1.90
CA ILE A 181 -4.44 2.06 2.33
C ILE A 181 -5.11 0.69 2.39
N TRP A 182 -6.27 0.59 3.03
CA TRP A 182 -7.02 -0.67 3.13
C TRP A 182 -7.51 -1.19 1.79
N GLY A 183 -7.90 -0.31 0.86
CA GLY A 183 -8.21 -0.71 -0.51
C GLY A 183 -7.00 -1.32 -1.24
N SER A 184 -5.78 -0.86 -0.92
CA SER A 184 -4.53 -1.40 -1.49
C SER A 184 -4.17 -2.75 -0.87
N VAL A 185 -4.38 -2.91 0.44
CA VAL A 185 -4.19 -4.19 1.15
C VAL A 185 -5.22 -5.24 0.71
N ALA A 186 -6.47 -4.84 0.47
CA ALA A 186 -7.54 -5.74 0.02
C ALA A 186 -7.27 -6.41 -1.34
N LEU A 187 -6.32 -5.89 -2.14
CA LEU A 187 -5.87 -6.56 -3.36
C LEU A 187 -5.20 -7.92 -3.07
N TRP A 188 -4.66 -8.08 -1.86
CA TRP A 188 -4.02 -9.31 -1.38
C TRP A 188 -4.98 -10.29 -0.70
N ASP A 189 -6.11 -9.81 -0.15
CA ASP A 189 -7.07 -10.63 0.63
C ASP A 189 -7.57 -11.87 -0.12
N PHE A 190 -7.53 -11.85 -1.46
CA PHE A 190 -7.88 -12.97 -2.34
C PHE A 190 -6.71 -13.49 -3.19
N GLY A 191 -5.50 -13.00 -2.98
CA GLY A 191 -4.31 -13.48 -3.70
C GLY A 191 -4.02 -14.95 -3.39
N TRP A 192 -4.06 -15.34 -2.11
CA TRP A 192 -3.84 -16.74 -1.70
C TRP A 192 -4.89 -17.73 -2.24
N GLN A 193 -6.10 -17.26 -2.55
CA GLN A 193 -7.15 -18.08 -3.18
C GLN A 193 -6.92 -18.22 -4.69
N ARG A 194 -6.32 -17.22 -5.32
CA ARG A 194 -6.06 -17.19 -6.77
C ARG A 194 -4.75 -17.86 -7.16
N HIS A 195 -3.78 -17.88 -6.25
CA HIS A 195 -2.45 -18.46 -6.46
C HIS A 195 -2.26 -19.70 -5.58
N PRO A 196 -2.39 -20.92 -6.13
CA PRO A 196 -2.25 -22.16 -5.37
C PRO A 196 -0.92 -22.27 -4.61
N GLY A 197 0.18 -21.76 -5.20
CA GLY A 197 1.48 -21.73 -4.51
C GLY A 197 1.43 -20.94 -3.20
N TRP A 198 0.73 -19.80 -3.21
CA TRP A 198 0.52 -19.00 -2.00
C TRP A 198 -0.37 -19.72 -1.00
N GLY A 199 -1.52 -20.26 -1.44
CA GLY A 199 -2.39 -21.06 -0.58
C GLY A 199 -1.63 -22.19 0.13
N HIS A 200 -0.78 -22.93 -0.59
CA HIS A 200 0.06 -23.97 -0.02
C HIS A 200 1.12 -23.45 0.96
N HIS A 201 1.71 -22.28 0.72
CA HIS A 201 2.63 -21.66 1.67
C HIS A 201 1.94 -21.33 2.98
N ARG A 202 0.78 -20.69 2.88
CA ARG A 202 -0.04 -20.24 3.99
C ARG A 202 -0.56 -21.39 4.84
N ASP A 203 -0.95 -22.49 4.21
CA ASP A 203 -1.42 -23.69 4.90
C ASP A 203 -0.28 -24.51 5.54
N SER A 204 0.98 -24.11 5.33
CA SER A 204 2.12 -24.82 5.91
C SER A 204 2.16 -24.67 7.44
N VAL A 205 2.62 -25.71 8.13
CA VAL A 205 2.76 -25.70 9.60
C VAL A 205 3.67 -24.58 10.10
N ARG A 206 4.69 -24.21 9.30
CA ARG A 206 5.60 -23.11 9.62
C ARG A 206 4.85 -21.78 9.65
N ASP A 207 4.00 -21.52 8.64
CA ASP A 207 3.23 -20.29 8.57
C ASP A 207 2.14 -20.22 9.66
N ALA A 208 1.47 -21.35 9.94
CA ALA A 208 0.52 -21.43 11.05
C ALA A 208 1.16 -21.02 12.39
N GLY A 209 2.40 -21.46 12.64
CA GLY A 209 3.17 -21.06 13.82
C GLY A 209 3.55 -19.58 13.83
N TRP A 210 3.82 -18.98 12.67
CA TRP A 210 4.08 -17.54 12.52
C TRP A 210 2.82 -16.71 12.82
N ARG A 211 1.69 -17.00 12.16
CA ARG A 211 0.41 -16.30 12.39
C ARG A 211 -0.08 -16.44 13.83
N HIS A 212 0.17 -17.59 14.47
CA HIS A 212 -0.16 -17.78 15.88
C HIS A 212 0.57 -16.78 16.80
N ARG A 213 1.85 -16.44 16.53
CA ARG A 213 2.62 -15.45 17.31
C ARG A 213 2.01 -14.06 17.23
N LEU A 214 1.35 -13.73 16.12
CA LEU A 214 0.69 -12.44 15.92
C LEU A 214 -0.67 -12.33 16.66
N THR A 215 -1.12 -13.37 17.37
CA THR A 215 -2.43 -13.35 18.07
C THR A 215 -2.50 -12.25 19.13
N ALA A 216 -1.45 -12.07 19.93
CA ALA A 216 -1.40 -11.04 20.96
C ALA A 216 -1.43 -9.62 20.35
N GLU A 217 -0.70 -9.44 19.24
CA GLU A 217 -0.72 -8.20 18.48
C GLU A 217 -2.11 -7.92 17.90
N ARG A 218 -2.77 -8.93 17.34
CA ARG A 218 -4.13 -8.81 16.81
C ARG A 218 -5.12 -8.31 17.86
N LEU A 219 -5.08 -8.88 19.07
CA LEU A 219 -5.94 -8.43 20.17
C LEU A 219 -5.62 -6.99 20.60
N ARG A 220 -4.33 -6.63 20.68
CA ARG A 220 -3.90 -5.26 20.99
C ARG A 220 -4.43 -4.26 19.97
N ARG A 221 -4.31 -4.58 18.69
CA ARG A 221 -4.68 -3.74 17.56
C ARG A 221 -6.19 -3.59 17.45
N GLN A 222 -6.95 -4.67 17.65
CA GLN A 222 -8.42 -4.60 17.76
C GLN A 222 -8.88 -3.66 18.88
N ALA A 223 -8.29 -3.78 20.07
CA ALA A 223 -8.62 -2.90 21.18
C ALA A 223 -8.29 -1.42 20.89
N LEU A 224 -7.17 -1.15 20.20
CA LEU A 224 -6.80 0.21 19.78
C LEU A 224 -7.77 0.76 18.72
N ALA A 225 -8.13 -0.04 17.72
CA ALA A 225 -9.09 0.32 16.68
C ALA A 225 -10.47 0.67 17.28
N GLU A 226 -10.96 -0.12 18.24
CA GLU A 226 -12.22 0.14 18.93
C GLU A 226 -12.17 1.41 19.79
N GLN A 227 -11.05 1.67 20.47
CA GLN A 227 -10.86 2.91 21.21
C GLN A 227 -10.87 4.12 20.28
N PHE A 228 -10.13 4.05 19.17
CA PHE A 228 -10.10 5.11 18.17
C PHE A 228 -11.47 5.37 17.57
N ARG A 229 -12.19 4.31 17.19
CA ARG A 229 -13.57 4.39 16.67
C ARG A 229 -14.49 5.09 17.68
N ARG A 230 -14.48 4.68 18.94
CA ARG A 230 -15.32 5.29 19.99
C ARG A 230 -14.96 6.76 20.24
N TRP A 231 -13.68 7.09 20.27
CA TRP A 231 -13.21 8.47 20.43
C TRP A 231 -13.70 9.35 19.26
N ARG A 232 -13.60 8.86 18.03
CA ARG A 232 -14.13 9.52 16.83
C ARG A 232 -15.65 9.69 16.87
N GLU A 233 -16.40 8.63 17.15
CA GLU A 233 -17.87 8.65 17.25
C GLU A 233 -18.37 9.55 18.38
N GLY A 234 -17.60 9.67 19.46
CA GLY A 234 -17.82 10.61 20.56
C GLY A 234 -17.42 12.05 20.25
N GLY A 235 -17.08 12.39 19.00
CA GLY A 235 -16.73 13.74 18.58
C GLY A 235 -15.35 14.21 19.07
N PHE A 236 -14.41 13.29 19.22
CA PHE A 236 -13.02 13.56 19.63
C PHE A 236 -12.87 14.15 21.04
N GLN A 237 -13.84 13.89 21.92
CA GLN A 237 -13.81 14.34 23.31
C GLN A 237 -12.80 13.54 24.15
N GLY A 238 -12.07 14.23 25.03
CA GLY A 238 -11.01 13.63 25.83
C GLY A 238 -9.70 13.39 25.05
N PRO A 239 -8.68 12.78 25.70
CA PRO A 239 -7.42 12.48 25.06
C PRO A 239 -7.57 11.39 23.99
N PRO A 240 -6.85 11.49 22.86
CA PRO A 240 -6.87 10.46 21.82
C PRO A 240 -6.27 9.14 22.30
N PRO A 241 -6.75 8.00 21.78
CA PRO A 241 -6.12 6.71 22.05
C PRO A 241 -4.85 6.57 21.21
N GLY A 242 -3.68 6.70 21.84
CA GLY A 242 -2.38 6.59 21.17
C GLY A 242 -1.73 7.95 20.91
N ARG A 243 -0.96 8.05 19.81
CA ARG A 243 -0.24 9.27 19.42
C ARG A 243 -0.95 9.96 18.27
N PHE A 244 -2.07 10.60 18.56
CA PHE A 244 -2.83 11.36 17.57
C PHE A 244 -3.02 12.80 18.00
N HIS A 245 -3.01 13.70 17.03
CA HIS A 245 -3.55 15.04 17.22
C HIS A 245 -5.07 15.05 16.99
N ARG A 246 -5.80 15.84 17.78
CA ARG A 246 -7.24 16.08 17.55
C ARG A 246 -7.43 16.91 16.28
N PRO A 247 -8.50 16.68 15.49
CA PRO A 247 -8.86 17.58 14.41
C PRO A 247 -8.96 19.04 14.89
N GLY A 248 -8.23 19.94 14.24
CA GLY A 248 -8.25 21.37 14.54
C GLY A 248 -7.24 21.86 15.60
N ASP A 249 -6.56 20.95 16.32
CA ASP A 249 -5.60 21.33 17.38
C ASP A 249 -4.18 21.66 16.84
N GLY A 250 -3.97 21.61 15.52
CA GLY A 250 -2.87 22.33 14.86
C GLY A 250 -2.09 21.52 13.83
N HIS A 251 -2.47 21.67 12.56
CA HIS A 251 -1.60 22.03 11.45
C HIS A 251 -2.48 22.47 10.26
N GLY A 252 -1.96 23.37 9.43
CA GLY A 252 -2.69 23.91 8.27
C GLY A 252 -3.04 22.84 7.24
N PRO A 253 -3.97 23.12 6.31
CA PRO A 253 -4.42 22.14 5.32
C PRO A 253 -3.24 21.61 4.49
N GLY A 254 -2.90 20.33 4.65
CA GLY A 254 -1.89 19.64 3.83
C GLY A 254 -0.74 18.98 4.58
N ILE A 255 -0.50 19.36 5.84
CA ILE A 255 0.51 18.74 6.72
C ILE A 255 -0.15 17.55 7.44
N GLY A 256 0.47 16.36 7.41
CA GLY A 256 -0.01 15.16 8.13
C GLY A 256 -0.52 14.01 7.27
N ARG A 257 -0.65 14.21 5.95
CA ARG A 257 -0.89 13.11 4.99
C ARG A 257 0.44 12.45 4.66
N PRO A 258 0.51 11.13 4.41
CA PRO A 258 1.78 10.45 4.23
C PRO A 258 2.53 10.80 2.93
N GLY A 259 2.43 12.00 2.35
CA GLY A 259 3.10 12.24 1.06
C GLY A 259 2.83 13.54 0.31
N ARG A 260 2.62 14.69 0.96
CA ARG A 260 2.54 15.96 0.23
C ARG A 260 3.66 16.91 0.65
N PRO A 261 4.62 17.22 -0.23
CA PRO A 261 5.49 18.38 -0.05
C PRO A 261 4.63 19.64 -0.16
N ASP A 262 4.84 20.60 0.75
CA ASP A 262 4.32 21.95 0.63
C ASP A 262 4.95 22.61 -0.61
N GLY A 263 4.24 22.57 -1.74
CA GLY A 263 4.60 23.35 -2.91
C GLY A 263 4.46 24.85 -2.58
N PRO A 264 5.42 25.72 -2.96
CA PRO A 264 5.44 27.12 -2.54
C PRO A 264 4.33 28.02 -3.15
N ASN A 265 3.29 27.47 -3.78
CA ASN A 265 2.25 28.21 -4.50
C ASN A 265 0.81 27.70 -4.26
N GLY A 266 0.47 27.32 -3.02
CA GLY A 266 -0.90 26.96 -2.65
C GLY A 266 -1.85 28.17 -2.58
N ARG A 267 -2.42 28.58 -3.71
CA ARG A 267 -3.65 29.40 -3.71
C ARG A 267 -4.82 28.57 -3.14
N PRO A 268 -5.81 29.17 -2.45
CA PRO A 268 -6.98 28.44 -1.96
C PRO A 268 -7.85 28.02 -3.15
N GLY A 269 -7.68 26.77 -3.60
CA GLY A 269 -8.50 26.17 -4.66
C GLY A 269 -9.72 25.49 -4.06
N THR A 270 -10.87 26.15 -4.14
CA THR A 270 -12.17 25.52 -4.04
C THR A 270 -12.37 24.59 -5.23
N ASP A 271 -12.02 23.31 -5.12
CA ASP A 271 -12.44 22.29 -6.08
C ASP A 271 -12.80 20.98 -5.37
N ARG A 272 -14.10 20.81 -5.14
CA ARG A 272 -14.73 19.53 -4.79
C ARG A 272 -14.66 18.61 -6.01
N PRO A 273 -14.25 17.34 -5.86
CA PRO A 273 -14.48 16.33 -6.90
C PRO A 273 -15.99 16.21 -7.15
N HIS A 274 -16.40 16.53 -8.38
CA HIS A 274 -17.75 16.28 -8.85
C HIS A 274 -17.99 14.78 -8.99
N GLN A 275 -19.08 14.33 -8.38
CA GLN A 275 -19.66 13.01 -8.56
C GLN A 275 -20.04 12.83 -10.05
N PRO A 276 -19.57 11.79 -10.76
CA PRO A 276 -19.96 11.57 -12.14
C PRO A 276 -21.37 10.98 -12.20
N GLY A 277 -22.32 11.73 -12.76
CA GLY A 277 -23.66 11.18 -13.01
C GLY A 277 -24.84 12.15 -13.14
N GLN A 278 -24.68 13.39 -13.61
CA GLN A 278 -25.83 14.18 -14.06
C GLN A 278 -25.51 15.02 -15.30
N HIS A 279 -25.79 14.44 -16.47
CA HIS A 279 -25.96 15.22 -17.69
C HIS A 279 -27.46 15.38 -17.98
N GLY A 280 -27.91 16.63 -18.07
CA GLY A 280 -29.04 17.01 -18.92
C GLY A 280 -30.26 17.63 -18.23
N ARG A 281 -30.20 18.93 -17.89
CA ARG A 281 -31.38 19.80 -17.98
C ARG A 281 -31.00 21.28 -18.17
N PRO A 282 -31.44 21.94 -19.25
CA PRO A 282 -31.24 23.38 -19.43
C PRO A 282 -32.22 24.21 -18.57
N PRO A 283 -31.86 25.45 -18.20
CA PRO A 283 -32.60 26.25 -17.23
C PRO A 283 -33.72 27.06 -17.89
N GLY A 284 -34.90 27.05 -17.29
CA GLY A 284 -35.97 28.02 -17.58
C GLY A 284 -37.34 27.40 -17.82
N ALA A 285 -38.06 27.08 -16.75
CA ALA A 285 -39.52 27.09 -16.72
C ALA A 285 -39.99 26.91 -15.27
N GLN A 286 -40.45 28.00 -14.66
CA GLN A 286 -41.26 27.96 -13.45
C GLN A 286 -42.71 27.74 -13.88
N PRO A 287 -43.44 26.78 -13.29
CA PRO A 287 -44.86 27.05 -13.06
C PRO A 287 -45.35 26.57 -11.70
N GLY A 288 -45.99 27.51 -10.98
CA GLY A 288 -47.29 27.34 -10.33
C GLY A 288 -47.44 26.27 -9.25
N ARG A 289 -47.58 26.74 -7.99
CA ARG A 289 -48.32 26.02 -6.93
C ARG A 289 -49.74 25.69 -7.40
N PRO A 290 -50.26 24.51 -7.03
CA PRO A 290 -51.62 24.43 -6.51
C PRO A 290 -51.68 23.91 -5.06
N ARG A 291 -52.85 24.12 -4.48
CA ARG A 291 -53.21 24.11 -3.06
C ARG A 291 -53.21 22.74 -2.40
N GLN A 292 -52.93 22.78 -1.10
CA GLN A 292 -53.26 21.78 -0.08
C GLN A 292 -54.79 21.65 0.10
N PRO A 293 -55.29 20.43 0.33
CA PRO A 293 -56.44 20.25 1.21
C PRO A 293 -56.14 19.30 2.38
N ASP A 294 -56.99 19.46 3.39
CA ASP A 294 -56.89 19.10 4.79
C ASP A 294 -56.91 17.62 5.19
N ALA A 295 -56.50 17.46 6.45
CA ALA A 295 -56.66 16.39 7.42
C ALA A 295 -57.84 15.39 7.25
N GLY A 296 -57.51 14.12 7.54
CA GLY A 296 -58.45 13.06 7.90
C GLY A 296 -57.75 11.84 8.48
N GLN A 297 -57.59 11.78 9.80
CA GLN A 297 -57.30 10.57 10.60
C GLN A 297 -58.54 9.62 10.61
N PRO A 298 -58.52 8.43 11.28
CA PRO A 298 -57.59 7.30 11.28
C PRO A 298 -58.34 5.95 11.08
N GLY A 299 -57.65 4.82 10.86
CA GLY A 299 -58.32 3.51 10.97
C GLY A 299 -57.54 2.26 10.55
N SER A 300 -57.37 1.35 11.52
CA SER A 300 -57.45 -0.12 11.36
C SER A 300 -56.23 -0.92 10.83
N ARG A 301 -55.48 -1.50 11.78
CA ARG A 301 -54.80 -2.83 11.67
C ARG A 301 -55.83 -3.97 11.65
N PRO A 302 -55.47 -5.27 11.52
CA PRO A 302 -54.26 -5.94 10.99
C PRO A 302 -54.59 -7.10 10.01
N TRP A 303 -53.61 -7.68 9.30
CA TRP A 303 -53.68 -9.10 8.91
C TRP A 303 -52.32 -9.83 8.89
N ARG A 304 -52.39 -11.10 9.28
CA ARG A 304 -51.33 -12.08 9.56
C ARG A 304 -50.84 -12.84 8.32
N GLY A 305 -49.65 -13.43 8.46
CA GLY A 305 -49.14 -14.61 7.72
C GLY A 305 -47.64 -14.43 7.46
N GLY A 306 -46.66 -15.13 8.06
CA GLY A 306 -46.64 -16.46 8.65
C GLY A 306 -46.33 -17.49 7.57
N TRP A 307 -45.07 -17.94 7.43
CA TRP A 307 -44.63 -19.28 7.01
C TRP A 307 -43.11 -19.45 7.24
N ARG A 308 -42.76 -20.36 8.16
CA ARG A 308 -41.54 -21.18 8.20
C ARG A 308 -41.90 -22.56 7.59
N PRO A 309 -40.96 -23.39 7.12
CA PRO A 309 -40.00 -24.12 7.97
C PRO A 309 -38.58 -23.58 7.90
#